data_AF-A0A2V6SMR4-F1
#
_entry.id   AF-A0A2V6SMR4-F1
#
_cell.length_a   1.000
_cell.length_b   1.000
_cell.length_c   1.000
_cell.angle_alpha   90.00
_cell.angle_beta   90.00
_cell.angle_gamma   90.00
#
_symmetry.space_group_name_H-M   'P 1'
#
loop_
_entity.id
_entity.type
_entity.pdbx_description
1 polymer ?
#
loop_
_entity_poly.entity_id
_entity_poly.type
_entity_poly.pdbx_seq_one_letter_code
_entity_poly.pdbx_strand_id
1 'polypeptide(L)'
;MANQFGLDQEEADCRFTATHRLPAGCTGKGFANSGGLLSYGPKAGQSLGRMAAMADKILKGAKPADPPVEQPTKFEFVINMRTAKALGLTIPPSVLARTDEVIQ
;
A
#
# COMPACT_ATOMS: atom_id res chain seq x y z
N MET A 1 -19.73 9.69 5.67
CA MET A 1 -18.83 8.94 6.56
C MET A 1 -18.85 7.49 6.12
N ALA A 2 -17.95 7.12 5.21
CA ALA A 2 -17.79 5.72 4.80
C ALA A 2 -17.00 5.00 5.89
N ASN A 3 -17.49 3.84 6.31
CA ASN A 3 -16.95 3.09 7.43
C ASN A 3 -15.57 2.52 7.05
N GLN A 4 -14.50 3.17 7.50
CA GLN A 4 -13.08 2.78 7.39
C GLN A 4 -12.74 1.57 8.31
N PHE A 5 -13.70 0.69 8.58
CA PHE A 5 -13.62 -0.23 9.72
C PHE A 5 -12.62 -1.40 9.55
N GLY A 6 -11.97 -1.54 8.39
CA GLY A 6 -10.98 -2.59 8.12
C GLY A 6 -9.53 -2.10 7.93
N LEU A 7 -9.33 -0.86 7.50
CA LEU A 7 -8.00 -0.32 7.20
C LEU A 7 -7.32 0.26 8.45
N ASP A 8 -8.10 0.69 9.44
CA ASP A 8 -7.60 1.34 10.65
C ASP A 8 -6.72 0.42 11.53
N GLN A 9 -6.96 -0.89 11.49
CA GLN A 9 -6.22 -1.87 12.31
C GLN A 9 -4.82 -2.13 11.76
N GLU A 10 -4.68 -2.43 10.46
CA GLU A 10 -3.37 -2.58 9.82
C GLU A 10 -2.55 -1.30 9.95
N GLU A 11 -3.19 -0.13 9.77
CA GLU A 11 -2.50 1.15 9.87
C GLU A 11 -2.09 1.47 11.32
N ALA A 12 -2.80 0.98 12.33
CA ALA A 12 -2.44 1.17 13.74
C ALA A 12 -1.17 0.40 14.13
N ASP A 13 -1.08 -0.88 13.77
CA ASP A 13 0.11 -1.71 14.04
C ASP A 13 1.32 -1.20 13.25
N CYS A 14 1.12 -0.87 11.97
CA CYS A 14 2.15 -0.25 11.15
C CYS A 14 2.62 1.08 11.80
N ARG A 15 1.70 1.98 12.15
CA ARG A 15 2.04 3.25 12.79
C ARG A 15 2.81 3.06 14.10
N PHE A 16 2.42 2.11 14.94
CA PHE A 16 3.12 1.80 16.19
C PHE A 16 4.60 1.49 15.92
N THR A 17 4.89 0.61 14.96
CA THR A 17 6.26 0.22 14.64
C THR A 17 7.11 1.39 14.12
N ALA A 18 6.54 2.27 13.30
CA ALA A 18 7.22 3.48 12.82
C ALA A 18 7.57 4.44 13.96
N THR A 19 6.68 4.62 14.94
CA THR A 19 6.95 5.47 16.13
C THR A 19 8.04 4.89 17.02
N HIS A 20 8.16 3.56 17.12
CA HIS A 20 9.10 2.89 18.02
C HIS A 20 10.43 2.48 17.36
N ARG A 21 10.71 2.96 16.14
CA ARG A 21 11.91 2.62 15.37
C ARG A 21 12.08 1.10 15.20
N LEU A 22 10.96 0.40 14.98
CA LEU A 22 10.99 -1.01 14.63
C LEU A 22 10.95 -1.15 13.10
N PRO A 23 11.77 -2.04 12.50
CA PRO A 23 11.69 -2.30 11.08
C PRO A 23 10.36 -3.00 10.77
N ALA A 24 9.53 -2.35 9.95
CA ALA A 24 8.22 -2.88 9.57
C ALA A 24 7.87 -2.58 8.11
N GLY A 25 7.01 -3.44 7.55
CA GLY A 25 6.42 -3.27 6.24
C GLY A 25 4.90 -3.11 6.34
N CYS A 26 4.30 -2.34 5.42
CA CYS A 26 2.85 -2.17 5.35
C CYS A 26 2.36 -2.21 3.89
N THR A 27 1.05 -2.33 3.66
CA THR A 27 0.48 -2.44 2.31
C THR A 27 0.34 -1.10 1.59
N GLY A 28 0.16 0.00 2.32
CA GLY A 28 -0.02 1.34 1.75
C GLY A 28 1.27 2.14 1.64
N LYS A 29 1.52 2.77 0.49
CA LYS A 29 2.62 3.73 0.29
C LYS A 29 2.66 4.87 1.31
N GLY A 30 1.49 5.27 1.84
CA GLY A 30 1.39 6.29 2.90
C GLY A 30 2.23 5.95 4.14
N PHE A 31 2.42 4.67 4.44
CA PHE A 31 3.24 4.21 5.56
C PHE A 31 4.72 4.54 5.37
N ALA A 32 5.29 4.17 4.22
CA ALA A 32 6.69 4.46 3.91
C ALA A 32 6.95 5.98 3.86
N ASN A 33 5.99 6.76 3.34
CA ASN A 33 6.03 8.22 3.36
C ASN A 33 6.02 8.81 4.78
N SER A 34 5.32 8.16 5.71
CA SER A 34 5.16 8.62 7.11
C SER A 34 6.29 8.18 8.04
N GLY A 35 7.39 7.65 7.49
CA GLY A 35 8.56 7.21 8.26
C GLY A 35 8.63 5.71 8.53
N GLY A 36 7.69 4.91 8.01
CA GLY A 36 7.81 3.45 7.94
C GLY A 36 8.98 3.02 7.06
N LEU A 37 9.50 1.80 7.25
CA LEU A 37 10.68 1.32 6.52
C LEU A 37 10.37 1.00 5.05
N LEU A 38 9.30 0.24 4.79
CA LEU A 38 8.92 -0.14 3.44
C LEU A 38 7.41 -0.36 3.32
N SER A 39 6.90 -0.34 2.10
CA SER A 39 5.54 -0.77 1.80
C SER A 39 5.47 -1.62 0.54
N TYR A 40 4.65 -2.67 0.56
CA TYR A 40 4.36 -3.49 -0.61
C TYR A 40 2.88 -3.84 -0.66
N GLY A 41 2.19 -3.41 -1.72
CA GLY A 41 0.76 -3.67 -1.85
C GLY A 41 0.18 -3.26 -3.21
N PRO A 42 -1.12 -3.51 -3.43
CA PRO A 42 -1.82 -3.09 -4.64
C PRO A 42 -1.64 -1.59 -4.91
N LYS A 43 -1.38 -1.24 -6.17
CA LYS A 43 -1.29 0.17 -6.57
C LYS A 43 -2.64 0.86 -6.39
N ALA A 44 -2.75 1.76 -5.41
CA ALA A 44 -4.02 2.33 -4.97
C ALA A 44 -4.78 3.02 -6.11
N GLY A 45 -4.09 3.85 -6.92
CA GLY A 45 -4.72 4.55 -8.04
C GLY A 45 -5.31 3.62 -9.10
N GLN A 46 -4.66 2.49 -9.38
CA GLN A 46 -5.22 1.50 -10.31
C GLN A 46 -6.43 0.79 -9.70
N SER A 47 -6.33 0.40 -8.43
CA SER A 47 -7.38 -0.31 -7.71
C SER A 47 -8.66 0.53 -7.63
N LEU A 48 -8.52 1.82 -7.29
CA LEU A 48 -9.63 2.78 -7.27
C LEU A 48 -10.24 3.00 -8.65
N GLY A 49 -9.43 3.09 -9.70
CA GLY A 49 -9.92 3.20 -11.08
C GLY A 49 -10.77 1.99 -11.50
N ARG A 50 -10.39 0.78 -11.09
CA ARG A 50 -11.18 -0.43 -11.34
C ARG A 50 -12.47 -0.47 -10.54
N MET A 51 -12.42 -0.08 -9.26
CA MET A 51 -13.63 0.06 -8.45
C MET A 51 -14.62 1.04 -9.07
N ALA A 52 -14.14 2.20 -9.55
CA ALA A 52 -14.97 3.18 -10.25
C ALA A 52 -15.57 2.62 -11.54
N ALA A 53 -14.79 1.89 -12.34
CA ALA A 53 -15.29 1.23 -13.55
C ALA A 53 -16.34 0.15 -13.25
N MET A 54 -16.20 -0.60 -12.15
CA MET A 54 -17.21 -1.56 -11.70
C MET A 54 -18.49 -0.85 -11.26
N ALA A 55 -18.39 0.24 -10.50
CA ALA A 55 -19.53 1.05 -10.10
C ALA A 55 -20.26 1.63 -11.32
N ASP A 56 -19.54 2.16 -12.31
CA ASP A 56 -20.12 2.67 -13.56
C ASP A 56 -20.96 1.62 -14.30
N LYS A 57 -20.49 0.37 -14.38
CA LYS A 57 -21.25 -0.74 -14.99
C LYS A 57 -22.55 -1.03 -14.23
N ILE A 58 -22.50 -1.04 -12.90
CA ILE A 58 -23.68 -1.29 -12.05
C ILE A 58 -24.69 -0.15 -12.20
N LEU A 59 -24.22 1.10 -12.18
CA LEU A 59 -25.07 2.28 -12.38
C LEU A 59 -25.73 2.31 -13.77
N LYS A 60 -25.13 1.65 -14.77
CA LYS A 60 -25.69 1.45 -16.11
C LYS A 60 -26.60 0.22 -16.24
N GLY A 61 -26.89 -0.49 -15.14
CA GLY A 61 -27.87 -1.58 -15.09
C GLY A 61 -27.30 -3.00 -15.02
N ALA A 62 -25.98 -3.17 -14.91
CA ALA A 62 -25.41 -4.49 -14.61
C ALA A 62 -25.82 -4.93 -13.19
N LYS A 63 -26.18 -6.20 -12.99
CA LYS A 63 -26.52 -6.68 -11.64
C LYS A 63 -25.24 -6.80 -10.82
N PRO A 64 -25.22 -6.39 -9.54
CA PRO A 64 -24.01 -6.47 -8.70
C PRO A 64 -23.40 -7.88 -8.56
N ALA A 65 -24.20 -8.93 -8.78
CA ALA A 65 -23.75 -10.33 -8.71
C ALA A 65 -23.12 -10.85 -10.01
N ASP A 66 -23.24 -10.12 -11.13
CA ASP A 66 -22.76 -10.56 -12.44
C ASP A 66 -21.25 -10.27 -12.67
N PRO A 67 -20.68 -9.12 -12.24
CA PRO A 67 -19.26 -8.87 -12.38
C PRO A 67 -18.40 -9.87 -11.58
N PRO A 68 -17.34 -10.44 -12.18
CA PRO A 68 -16.40 -11.28 -11.43
C PRO A 68 -15.64 -10.45 -10.38
N VAL A 69 -15.27 -11.09 -9.27
CA VAL A 69 -14.36 -10.50 -8.29
C VAL A 69 -13.00 -10.25 -8.95
N GLU A 70 -12.60 -8.99 -9.07
CA GLU A 70 -11.33 -8.60 -9.69
C GLU A 70 -10.20 -8.59 -8.65
N GLN A 71 -9.10 -9.28 -8.94
CA GLN A 71 -7.87 -9.17 -8.14
C GLN A 71 -6.96 -8.04 -8.63
N PRO A 72 -6.20 -7.40 -7.74
CA PRO A 72 -5.15 -6.46 -8.13
C PRO A 72 -4.13 -7.13 -9.05
N THR A 73 -3.77 -6.47 -10.15
CA THR A 73 -2.72 -6.99 -11.06
C THR A 73 -1.47 -6.12 -11.08
N LYS A 74 -1.49 -4.96 -10.42
CA LYS A 74 -0.30 -4.13 -10.24
C LYS A 74 -0.08 -3.88 -8.77
N PHE A 75 1.16 -4.06 -8.37
CA PHE A 75 1.65 -3.82 -7.03
C PHE A 75 2.68 -2.69 -7.09
N GLU A 76 2.89 -2.05 -5.96
CA GLU A 76 3.94 -1.07 -5.77
C GLU A 76 4.78 -1.48 -4.55
N PHE A 77 6.09 -1.53 -4.76
CA PHE A 77 7.09 -1.72 -3.72
C PHE A 77 7.83 -0.40 -3.49
N VAL A 78 7.82 0.09 -2.25
CA VAL A 78 8.43 1.38 -1.86
C VAL A 78 9.32 1.18 -0.65
N ILE A 79 10.51 1.78 -0.65
CA ILE A 79 11.44 1.75 0.48
C ILE A 79 11.77 3.17 0.93
N ASN A 80 11.82 3.39 2.24
CA ASN A 80 12.30 4.63 2.84
C ASN A 80 13.77 4.50 3.29
N MET A 81 14.67 5.11 2.52
CA MET A 81 16.11 5.07 2.80
C MET A 81 16.50 5.93 4.00
N ARG A 82 15.73 6.96 4.34
CA ARG A 82 15.93 7.72 5.58
C ARG A 82 15.73 6.82 6.80
N THR A 83 14.62 6.07 6.80
CA THR A 83 14.30 5.14 7.87
C THR A 83 15.30 3.99 7.90
N ALA A 84 15.66 3.40 6.75
CA ALA A 84 16.69 2.36 6.70
C ALA A 84 18.01 2.81 7.36
N LYS A 85 18.49 4.02 7.02
CA LYS A 85 19.69 4.62 7.63
C LYS A 85 19.53 4.84 9.14
N ALA A 86 18.40 5.40 9.56
CA ALA A 86 18.13 5.65 10.98
C ALA A 86 18.06 4.35 11.82
N LEU A 87 17.66 3.25 11.20
CA LEU A 87 17.64 1.91 11.80
C LEU A 87 18.97 1.14 11.65
N GLY A 88 19.99 1.73 11.02
CA GLY A 88 21.27 1.05 10.77
C GLY A 88 21.17 -0.11 9.77
N LEU A 89 20.14 -0.14 8.93
CA LEU A 89 19.91 -1.20 7.96
C LEU A 89 20.57 -0.87 6.62
N THR A 90 21.30 -1.85 6.09
CA THR A 90 21.81 -1.80 4.72
C THR A 90 20.85 -2.56 3.80
N ILE A 91 20.26 -1.86 2.84
CA ILE A 91 19.34 -2.47 1.87
C ILE A 91 20.16 -3.04 0.70
N PRO A 92 20.04 -4.34 0.38
CA PRO A 92 20.79 -4.94 -0.73
C PRO A 92 20.44 -4.31 -2.08
N PRO A 93 21.41 -4.12 -2.99
CA PRO A 93 21.15 -3.59 -4.34
C PRO A 93 20.12 -4.41 -5.14
N SER A 94 20.06 -5.73 -4.93
CA SER A 94 19.09 -6.62 -5.55
C SER A 94 17.64 -6.32 -5.14
N VAL A 95 17.44 -5.81 -3.91
CA VAL A 95 16.13 -5.36 -3.42
C VAL A 95 15.81 -4.00 -4.00
N LEU A 96 16.79 -3.08 -4.01
CA LEU A 96 16.63 -1.73 -4.59
C LEU A 96 16.23 -1.78 -6.07
N ALA A 97 16.81 -2.72 -6.82
CA ALA A 97 16.50 -2.93 -8.23
C ALA A 97 15.05 -3.39 -8.50
N ARG A 98 14.33 -3.87 -7.48
CA ARG A 98 12.92 -4.32 -7.57
C ARG A 98 11.94 -3.32 -7.01
N THR A 99 12.41 -2.27 -6.35
CA THR A 99 11.58 -1.19 -5.80
C THR A 99 11.04 -0.32 -6.93
N ASP A 100 9.76 -0.02 -6.88
CA ASP A 100 9.14 0.96 -7.78
C ASP A 100 9.50 2.39 -7.36
N GLU A 101 9.75 2.61 -6.07
CA GLU A 101 10.09 3.94 -5.54
C GLU A 101 10.99 3.89 -4.30
N VAL A 102 11.86 4.90 -4.20
CA VAL A 102 12.78 5.06 -3.07
C VAL A 102 12.60 6.46 -2.48
N ILE A 103 12.14 6.52 -1.24
CA ILE A 103 11.99 7.76 -0.45
C ILE A 103 13.33 8.07 0.23
N GLN A 104 13.73 9.35 0.23
CA GLN A 104 15.04 9.82 0.70
C GLN A 104 15.02 10.46 2.09
#